data_AF-A0A150WSQ1-F1
#
_entry.id   AF-A0A150WSQ1-F1
#
_cell.length_a   1.000
_cell.length_b   1.000
_cell.length_c   1.000
_cell.angle_alpha   90.00
_cell.angle_beta   90.00
_cell.angle_gamma   90.00
#
_symmetry.space_group_name_H-M   'P 1'
#
loop_
_entity.id
_entity.type
_entity.pdbx_description
1 polymer ?
#
loop_
_entity_poly.entity_id
_entity_poly.type
_entity_poly.pdbx_seq_one_letter_code
_entity_poly.pdbx_strand_id
1 'polypeptide(L)'
;MKFLAAILALTFSLQAFAQERELEYEGAANWNDFRKYVLTQQELDQQKGLGYIISGTVAAVGGAIGFYQSEEVFSRTAFAITSNIGLAAIGVGASYYWTGSSVDSFFYAIDGSSLSLAEKNEVLQRYLDKEREEKENRRWIRVVTYGLIAAANLYSASQEKSADVQSVFYFLAGANALLAVSYSF
;
A
#
# COMPACT_ATOMS: atom_id res chain seq x y z
N MET A 1 21.83 17.51 8.44
CA MET A 1 22.03 16.17 7.82
C MET A 1 21.30 15.03 8.53
N LYS A 2 21.32 14.90 9.87
CA LYS A 2 20.61 13.82 10.59
C LYS A 2 19.08 13.85 10.45
N PHE A 3 18.49 15.04 10.27
CA PHE A 3 17.04 15.24 10.11
C PHE A 3 16.50 14.76 8.75
N LEU A 4 17.30 14.92 7.67
CA LEU A 4 16.92 14.50 6.32
C LEU A 4 16.88 12.97 6.20
N ALA A 5 17.81 12.27 6.87
CA ALA A 5 17.86 10.81 6.89
C ALA A 5 16.66 10.19 7.62
N ALA A 6 16.18 10.82 8.69
CA ALA A 6 15.00 10.36 9.43
C ALA A 6 13.70 10.54 8.63
N ILE A 7 13.55 11.66 7.89
CA ILE A 7 12.39 11.89 7.01
C ILE A 7 12.42 10.93 5.81
N LEU A 8 13.58 10.70 5.20
CA LEU A 8 13.75 9.70 4.14
C LEU A 8 13.35 8.30 4.60
N ALA A 9 13.77 7.86 5.79
CA ALA A 9 13.40 6.55 6.35
C ALA A 9 11.88 6.42 6.60
N LEU A 10 11.22 7.51 7.02
CA LEU A 10 9.77 7.56 7.21
C LEU A 10 8.99 7.48 5.90
N THR A 11 9.46 8.14 4.84
CA THR A 11 8.80 8.11 3.52
C THR A 11 8.90 6.75 2.83
N PHE A 12 10.02 6.03 2.99
CA PHE A 12 10.16 4.66 2.48
C PHE A 12 9.23 3.67 3.19
N SER A 13 8.97 3.88 4.48
CA SER A 13 8.07 3.03 5.27
C SER A 13 6.61 3.19 4.82
N LEU A 14 6.15 4.43 4.58
CA LEU A 14 4.78 4.72 4.13
C LEU A 14 4.47 4.18 2.72
N GLN A 15 5.45 4.14 1.81
CA GLN A 15 5.28 3.55 0.48
C GLN A 15 5.02 2.04 0.55
N ALA A 16 5.63 1.33 1.52
CA ALA A 16 5.38 -0.08 1.74
C ALA A 16 3.96 -0.38 2.29
N PHE A 17 3.30 0.61 2.90
CA PHE A 17 1.91 0.52 3.37
C PHE A 17 0.87 0.95 2.32
N ALA A 18 1.22 1.88 1.42
CA ALA A 18 0.30 2.40 0.42
C ALA A 18 0.23 1.57 -0.87
N GLN A 19 1.13 0.60 -1.04
CA GLN A 19 1.02 -0.37 -2.13
C GLN A 19 0.03 -1.46 -1.70
N GLU A 20 -1.27 -1.13 -1.70
CA GLU A 20 -2.31 -2.13 -1.94
C GLU A 20 -1.86 -2.90 -3.19
N ARG A 21 -1.36 -4.13 -3.00
CA ARG A 21 -1.15 -5.02 -4.13
C ARG A 21 -2.54 -5.36 -4.62
N GLU A 22 -2.94 -4.70 -5.70
CA GLU A 22 -3.97 -5.22 -6.59
C GLU A 22 -3.48 -6.63 -6.99
N LEU A 23 -4.16 -7.66 -6.47
CA LEU A 23 -3.88 -9.06 -6.78
C LEU A 23 -4.20 -9.28 -8.24
N GLU A 24 -3.19 -9.14 -9.09
CA GLU A 24 -3.38 -9.20 -10.52
C GLU A 24 -3.22 -10.62 -11.03
N TYR A 25 -4.29 -11.15 -11.63
CA TYR A 25 -4.21 -12.37 -12.41
C TYR A 25 -3.87 -12.01 -13.87
N GLU A 26 -2.61 -12.24 -14.26
CA GLU A 26 -2.10 -11.95 -15.61
C GLU A 26 -2.37 -13.09 -16.63
N GLY A 27 -3.00 -14.19 -16.19
CA GLY A 27 -3.25 -15.35 -17.03
C GLY A 27 -4.39 -15.16 -18.04
N ALA A 28 -4.55 -16.15 -18.94
CA ALA A 28 -5.70 -16.21 -19.84
C ALA A 28 -7.00 -16.38 -19.06
N ALA A 29 -8.13 -15.95 -19.64
CA ALA A 29 -9.48 -16.10 -19.07
C ALA A 29 -9.92 -17.59 -19.03
N ASN A 30 -9.30 -18.34 -18.12
CA ASN A 30 -9.53 -19.74 -17.86
C ASN A 30 -9.84 -19.92 -16.38
N TRP A 31 -11.05 -20.34 -16.09
CA TRP A 31 -11.58 -20.48 -14.75
C TRP A 31 -10.76 -21.43 -13.88
N ASN A 32 -10.24 -22.52 -14.45
CA ASN A 32 -9.49 -23.50 -13.66
C ASN A 32 -8.13 -22.95 -13.22
N ASP A 33 -7.48 -22.19 -14.08
CA ASP A 33 -6.19 -21.56 -13.77
C ASP A 33 -6.38 -20.39 -12.80
N PHE A 34 -7.41 -19.57 -13.04
CA PHE A 34 -7.82 -18.51 -12.11
C PHE A 34 -8.19 -19.06 -10.73
N ARG A 35 -8.96 -20.15 -10.66
CA ARG A 35 -9.32 -20.81 -9.39
C ARG A 35 -8.09 -21.25 -8.61
N LYS A 36 -7.12 -21.89 -9.27
CA LYS A 36 -5.86 -22.30 -8.62
C LYS A 36 -5.08 -21.08 -8.11
N TYR A 37 -5.02 -20.01 -8.91
CA TYR A 37 -4.39 -18.77 -8.53
C TYR A 37 -5.05 -18.17 -7.28
N VAL A 38 -6.36 -18.00 -7.26
CA VAL A 38 -7.09 -17.41 -6.12
C VAL A 38 -6.88 -18.23 -4.86
N LEU A 39 -7.05 -19.56 -4.92
CA LEU A 39 -6.85 -20.43 -3.75
C LEU A 39 -5.42 -20.35 -3.20
N THR A 40 -4.43 -20.26 -4.10
CA THR A 40 -3.03 -20.10 -3.70
C THR A 40 -2.79 -18.74 -3.06
N GLN A 41 -3.38 -17.67 -3.61
CA GLN A 41 -3.24 -16.33 -3.05
C GLN A 41 -3.92 -16.19 -1.70
N GLN A 42 -5.09 -16.80 -1.49
CA GLN A 42 -5.76 -16.83 -0.19
C GLN A 42 -4.86 -17.43 0.90
N GLU A 43 -4.16 -18.52 0.60
CA GLU A 43 -3.23 -19.13 1.55
C GLU A 43 -2.02 -18.22 1.81
N LEU A 44 -1.45 -17.61 0.77
CA LEU A 44 -0.34 -16.68 0.90
C LEU A 44 -0.73 -15.42 1.70
N ASP A 45 -1.94 -14.92 1.51
CA ASP A 45 -2.43 -13.71 2.18
C ASP A 45 -2.73 -13.98 3.64
N GLN A 46 -3.23 -15.18 4.00
CA GLN A 46 -3.32 -15.59 5.40
C GLN A 46 -1.94 -15.64 6.08
N GLN A 47 -0.94 -16.24 5.42
CA GLN A 47 0.42 -16.33 5.97
C GLN A 47 1.06 -14.94 6.12
N LYS A 48 0.94 -14.08 5.11
CA LYS A 48 1.43 -12.68 5.18
C LYS A 48 0.68 -11.89 6.25
N GLY A 49 -0.64 -12.04 6.32
CA GLY A 49 -1.49 -11.36 7.29
C GLY A 49 -1.04 -11.66 8.72
N LEU A 50 -0.78 -12.93 9.03
CA LEU A 50 -0.19 -13.34 10.31
C LEU A 50 1.20 -12.71 10.53
N GLY A 51 2.05 -12.71 9.50
CA GLY A 51 3.37 -12.06 9.56
C GLY A 51 3.29 -10.57 9.91
N TYR A 52 2.37 -9.84 9.29
CA TYR A 52 2.10 -8.43 9.56
C TYR A 52 1.54 -8.19 10.96
N ILE A 53 0.61 -9.06 11.43
CA ILE A 53 0.07 -8.98 12.79
C ILE A 53 1.19 -9.20 13.82
N ILE A 54 2.02 -10.22 13.65
CA ILE A 54 3.09 -10.56 14.60
C ILE A 54 4.15 -9.45 14.63
N SER A 55 4.70 -9.08 13.47
CA SER A 55 5.74 -8.03 13.39
C SER A 55 5.19 -6.66 13.81
N GLY A 56 3.95 -6.35 13.43
CA GLY A 56 3.24 -5.15 13.86
C GLY A 56 3.03 -5.11 15.37
N THR A 57 2.68 -6.23 15.99
CA THR A 57 2.53 -6.33 17.46
C THR A 57 3.85 -6.10 18.18
N VAL A 58 4.94 -6.71 17.69
CA VAL A 58 6.28 -6.49 18.26
C VAL A 58 6.69 -5.02 18.14
N ALA A 59 6.47 -4.40 16.98
CA ALA A 59 6.76 -2.97 16.77
C ALA A 59 5.87 -2.06 17.63
N ALA A 60 4.57 -2.38 17.77
CA ALA A 60 3.61 -1.64 18.59
C ALA A 60 4.03 -1.63 20.07
N VAL A 61 4.27 -2.82 20.64
CA VAL A 61 4.64 -3.00 22.04
C VAL A 61 6.05 -2.48 22.31
N GLY A 62 7.02 -2.83 21.46
CA GLY A 62 8.40 -2.37 21.59
C GLY A 62 8.53 -0.85 21.46
N GLY A 63 7.78 -0.25 20.52
CA GLY A 63 7.67 1.19 20.36
C GLY A 63 7.06 1.85 21.60
N ALA A 64 5.97 1.31 22.16
CA ALA A 64 5.36 1.86 23.36
C ALA A 64 6.31 1.80 24.58
N ILE A 65 6.96 0.66 24.80
CA ILE A 65 7.92 0.50 25.91
C ILE A 65 9.11 1.45 25.73
N GLY A 66 9.68 1.50 24.52
CA GLY A 66 10.81 2.39 24.21
C GLY A 66 10.46 3.87 24.39
N PHE A 67 9.22 4.27 24.08
CA PHE A 67 8.73 5.63 24.31
C PHE A 67 8.79 6.01 25.79
N TYR A 68 8.28 5.16 26.68
CA TYR A 68 8.25 5.45 28.12
C TYR A 68 9.62 5.35 28.79
N GLN A 69 10.53 4.51 28.27
CA GLN A 69 11.89 4.36 28.81
C GLN A 69 12.90 5.39 28.27
N SER A 70 12.55 6.10 27.19
CA SER A 70 13.44 7.12 26.63
C SER A 70 13.30 8.45 27.36
N GLU A 71 14.41 9.14 27.61
CA GLU A 71 14.41 10.51 28.15
C GLU A 71 14.50 11.56 27.03
N GLU A 72 15.16 11.23 25.92
CA GLU A 72 15.36 12.14 24.80
C GLU A 72 14.13 12.27 23.89
N VAL A 73 13.80 13.51 23.51
CA VAL A 73 12.66 13.85 22.64
C VAL A 73 12.73 13.13 21.29
N PHE A 74 13.93 12.99 20.72
CA PHE A 74 14.11 12.30 19.44
C PHE A 74 13.78 10.81 19.55
N SER A 75 14.35 10.12 20.53
CA SER A 75 14.11 8.69 20.79
C SER A 75 12.64 8.42 21.07
N ARG A 76 11.99 9.25 21.90
CA ARG A 76 10.53 9.20 22.12
C ARG A 76 9.76 9.31 20.80
N THR A 77 10.09 10.28 19.96
CA THR A 77 9.41 10.47 18.68
C THR A 77 9.57 9.24 17.76
N ALA A 78 10.79 8.70 17.65
CA ALA A 78 11.05 7.50 16.86
C ALA A 78 10.28 6.27 17.36
N PHE A 79 10.20 6.09 18.68
CA PHE A 79 9.45 5.01 19.31
C PHE A 79 7.93 5.16 19.15
N ALA A 80 7.40 6.39 19.24
CA ALA A 80 5.99 6.67 18.98
C ALA A 80 5.61 6.35 17.53
N ILE A 81 6.45 6.75 16.57
CA ILE A 81 6.28 6.41 15.15
C ILE A 81 6.30 4.90 14.95
N THR A 82 7.28 4.22 15.53
CA THR A 82 7.41 2.75 15.45
C THR A 82 6.16 2.07 16.00
N SER A 83 5.61 2.57 17.10
CA SER A 83 4.39 2.02 17.69
C SER A 83 3.18 2.18 16.78
N ASN A 84 2.99 3.36 16.20
CA ASN A 84 1.91 3.65 15.25
C ASN A 84 2.03 2.83 13.96
N ILE A 85 3.25 2.68 13.42
CA ILE A 85 3.51 1.80 12.28
C ILE A 85 3.15 0.35 12.63
N GLY A 86 3.49 -0.10 13.84
CA GLY A 86 3.12 -1.41 14.34
C GLY A 86 1.61 -1.64 14.37
N LEU A 87 0.84 -0.68 14.90
CA LEU A 87 -0.63 -0.72 14.91
C LEU A 87 -1.21 -0.74 13.49
N ALA A 88 -0.68 0.07 12.58
CA ALA A 88 -1.09 0.07 11.18
C ALA A 88 -0.81 -1.29 10.51
N ALA A 89 0.36 -1.89 10.76
CA ALA A 89 0.70 -3.23 10.27
C ALA A 89 -0.24 -4.31 10.80
N ILE A 90 -0.68 -4.23 12.07
CA ILE A 90 -1.70 -5.14 12.61
C ILE A 90 -3.01 -4.98 11.85
N GLY A 91 -3.47 -3.74 11.62
CA GLY A 91 -4.70 -3.48 10.86
C GLY A 91 -4.64 -4.03 9.43
N VAL A 92 -3.52 -3.82 8.74
CA VAL A 92 -3.29 -4.37 7.40
C VAL A 92 -3.25 -5.90 7.43
N GLY A 93 -2.53 -6.49 8.38
CA GLY A 93 -2.45 -7.94 8.51
C GLY A 93 -3.80 -8.58 8.84
N ALA A 94 -4.61 -7.92 9.67
CA ALA A 94 -5.98 -8.32 9.98
C ALA A 94 -6.87 -8.30 8.72
N SER A 95 -6.74 -7.27 7.88
CA SER A 95 -7.45 -7.22 6.60
C SER A 95 -7.09 -8.40 5.70
N TYR A 96 -5.79 -8.69 5.51
CA TYR A 96 -5.37 -9.84 4.71
C TYR A 96 -5.89 -11.17 5.28
N TYR A 97 -5.88 -11.33 6.60
CA TYR A 97 -6.26 -12.59 7.23
C TYR A 97 -7.78 -12.85 7.23
N TRP A 98 -8.60 -11.82 7.44
CA TRP A 98 -10.05 -11.99 7.64
C TRP A 98 -10.93 -11.54 6.47
N THR A 99 -10.58 -10.47 5.76
CA THR A 99 -11.43 -9.94 4.69
C THR A 99 -11.00 -10.39 3.31
N GLY A 100 -9.72 -10.76 3.14
CA GLY A 100 -9.16 -11.09 1.84
C GLY A 100 -9.27 -9.91 0.86
N SER A 101 -9.27 -10.24 -0.43
CA SER A 101 -9.36 -9.28 -1.53
C SER A 101 -10.75 -9.24 -2.16
N SER A 102 -11.04 -8.20 -2.96
CA SER A 102 -12.26 -8.14 -3.77
C SER A 102 -12.37 -9.31 -4.76
N VAL A 103 -11.22 -9.85 -5.18
CA VAL A 103 -11.11 -11.04 -6.03
C VAL A 103 -11.70 -12.27 -5.33
N ASP A 104 -11.55 -12.39 -4.00
CA ASP A 104 -12.10 -13.50 -3.22
C ASP A 104 -13.62 -13.50 -3.18
N SER A 105 -14.22 -12.31 -3.07
CA SER A 105 -15.67 -12.15 -3.12
C SER A 105 -16.25 -12.52 -4.49
N PHE A 106 -15.59 -12.08 -5.56
CA PHE A 106 -15.95 -12.49 -6.93
C PHE A 106 -15.79 -13.99 -7.12
N PHE A 107 -14.65 -14.56 -6.70
CA PHE A 107 -14.38 -15.98 -6.78
C PHE A 107 -15.44 -16.81 -6.05
N TYR A 108 -15.77 -16.45 -4.82
CA TYR A 108 -16.81 -17.13 -4.03
C TYR A 108 -18.17 -17.13 -4.75
N ALA A 109 -18.57 -15.99 -5.32
CA ALA A 109 -19.84 -15.86 -6.03
C ALA A 109 -19.91 -16.76 -7.29
N ILE A 110 -18.80 -16.89 -8.02
CA ILE A 110 -18.77 -17.65 -9.28
C ILE A 110 -18.45 -19.14 -9.05
N ASP A 111 -17.58 -19.51 -8.11
CA ASP A 111 -17.21 -20.91 -7.86
C ASP A 111 -18.43 -21.72 -7.41
N GLY A 112 -19.24 -21.16 -6.50
CA GLY A 112 -20.48 -21.78 -5.98
C GLY A 112 -21.70 -21.68 -6.91
N SER A 113 -21.58 -21.02 -8.06
CA SER A 113 -22.70 -20.86 -9.00
C SER A 113 -22.97 -22.12 -9.83
N SER A 114 -24.19 -22.23 -10.36
CA SER A 114 -24.59 -23.28 -11.31
C SER A 114 -24.16 -23.01 -12.76
N LEU A 115 -23.33 -21.99 -12.99
CA LEU A 115 -22.82 -21.65 -14.32
C LEU A 115 -21.97 -22.79 -14.89
N SER A 116 -22.09 -23.03 -16.18
CA SER A 116 -21.20 -23.91 -16.92
C SER A 116 -19.78 -23.33 -16.97
N LEU A 117 -18.78 -24.18 -17.25
CA LEU A 117 -17.39 -23.74 -17.36
C LEU A 117 -17.19 -22.64 -18.43
N ALA A 118 -17.94 -22.72 -19.54
CA ALA A 118 -17.88 -21.73 -20.59
C ALA A 118 -18.41 -20.37 -20.12
N GLU A 119 -19.55 -20.35 -19.41
CA GLU A 119 -20.10 -19.12 -18.84
C GLU A 119 -19.19 -18.52 -17.76
N LYS A 120 -18.56 -19.36 -16.91
CA LYS A 120 -17.57 -18.90 -15.94
C LYS A 120 -16.37 -18.24 -16.61
N ASN A 121 -15.87 -18.80 -17.71
CA ASN A 121 -14.79 -18.20 -18.49
C ASN A 121 -15.19 -16.85 -19.10
N GLU A 122 -16.41 -16.74 -19.63
CA GLU A 122 -16.92 -15.49 -20.20
C GLU A 122 -17.04 -14.38 -19.14
N VAL A 123 -17.62 -14.70 -17.97
CA VAL A 123 -17.73 -13.76 -16.86
C VAL A 123 -16.35 -13.35 -16.35
N LEU A 124 -15.43 -14.31 -16.21
CA LEU A 124 -14.04 -14.04 -15.84
C LEU A 124 -13.35 -13.11 -16.84
N GLN A 125 -13.54 -13.32 -18.15
CA GLN A 125 -12.96 -12.44 -19.16
C GLN A 125 -13.43 -10.99 -18.98
N ARG A 126 -14.74 -10.78 -18.83
CA ARG A 126 -15.30 -9.43 -18.61
C ARG A 126 -14.82 -8.80 -17.31
N TYR A 127 -14.69 -9.60 -16.26
CA TYR A 127 -14.13 -9.17 -14.98
C TYR A 127 -12.69 -8.69 -15.15
N LEU A 128 -11.83 -9.49 -15.78
CA LEU A 128 -10.42 -9.15 -16.01
C LEU A 128 -10.26 -7.92 -16.91
N ASP A 129 -11.11 -7.78 -17.93
CA ASP A 129 -11.09 -6.60 -18.79
C ASP A 129 -11.46 -5.33 -18.01
N LYS A 130 -12.47 -5.41 -17.12
CA LYS A 130 -12.84 -4.29 -16.26
C LYS A 130 -11.75 -3.97 -15.23
N GLU A 131 -11.14 -4.98 -14.65
CA GLU A 131 -10.07 -4.83 -13.67
C GLU A 131 -8.86 -4.10 -14.27
N ARG A 132 -8.46 -4.46 -15.50
CA ARG A 132 -7.39 -3.76 -16.24
C ARG A 132 -7.73 -2.30 -16.50
N GLU A 133 -8.96 -2.00 -16.93
CA GLU A 133 -9.42 -0.62 -17.15
C GLU A 133 -9.36 0.21 -15.86
N GLU A 134 -9.87 -0.34 -14.75
CA GLU A 134 -9.82 0.35 -13.46
C GLU A 134 -8.40 0.55 -12.96
N LYS A 135 -7.52 -0.43 -13.16
CA LYS A 135 -6.10 -0.34 -12.81
C LYS A 135 -5.43 0.79 -13.59
N GLU A 136 -5.65 0.89 -14.90
CA GLU A 136 -5.11 1.99 -15.71
C GLU A 136 -5.62 3.35 -15.22
N ASN A 137 -6.90 3.44 -14.88
CA ASN A 137 -7.50 4.65 -14.34
C ASN A 137 -6.90 5.02 -12.97
N ARG A 138 -6.79 4.06 -12.04
CA ARG A 138 -6.16 4.27 -10.73
C ARG A 138 -4.70 4.71 -10.88
N ARG A 139 -3.96 4.09 -11.80
CA ARG A 139 -2.59 4.47 -12.15
C ARG A 139 -2.52 5.93 -12.58
N TRP A 140 -3.36 6.35 -13.53
CA TRP A 140 -3.42 7.73 -13.98
C TRP A 140 -3.82 8.72 -12.89
N ILE A 141 -4.80 8.38 -12.05
CA ILE A 141 -5.20 9.19 -10.91
C ILE A 141 -4.01 9.39 -9.96
N ARG A 142 -3.24 8.33 -9.66
CA ARG A 142 -2.03 8.43 -8.83
C ARG A 142 -0.97 9.33 -9.47
N VAL A 143 -0.68 9.15 -10.76
CA VAL A 143 0.25 10.01 -11.51
C VAL A 143 -0.14 11.48 -11.39
N VAL A 144 -1.41 11.81 -11.68
CA VAL A 144 -1.93 13.18 -11.60
C VAL A 144 -1.88 13.71 -10.17
N THR A 145 -2.30 12.92 -9.19
CA THR A 145 -2.35 13.32 -7.78
C THR A 145 -0.94 13.66 -7.27
N TYR A 146 0.02 12.75 -7.46
CA TYR A 146 1.39 12.97 -7.01
C TYR A 146 2.07 14.10 -7.82
N GLY A 147 1.75 14.25 -9.11
CA GLY A 147 2.20 15.39 -9.91
C GLY A 147 1.68 16.73 -9.39
N LEU A 148 0.40 16.82 -9.04
CA LEU A 148 -0.21 18.02 -8.45
C LEU A 148 0.37 18.33 -7.08
N ILE A 149 0.56 17.32 -6.22
CA ILE A 149 1.20 17.49 -4.91
C ILE A 149 2.65 18.00 -5.09
N ALA A 150 3.38 17.48 -6.08
CA ALA A 150 4.73 17.94 -6.39
C ALA A 150 4.72 19.43 -6.79
N ALA A 151 3.82 19.82 -7.70
CA ALA A 151 3.67 21.21 -8.13
C ALA A 151 3.28 22.15 -6.98
N ALA A 152 2.34 21.73 -6.13
CA ALA A 152 1.92 22.50 -4.95
C ALA A 152 3.08 22.70 -3.96
N ASN A 153 3.88 21.65 -3.71
CA ASN A 153 5.06 21.77 -2.85
C ASN A 153 6.15 22.65 -3.46
N LEU A 154 6.39 22.61 -4.78
CA LEU A 154 7.30 23.55 -5.45
C LEU A 154 6.83 25.00 -5.29
N TYR A 155 5.53 25.24 -5.45
CA TYR A 155 4.95 26.56 -5.25
C TYR A 155 5.12 27.04 -3.80
N SER A 156 4.81 26.19 -2.81
CA SER A 156 5.03 26.49 -1.40
C SER A 156 6.50 26.79 -1.10
N ALA A 157 7.45 26.03 -1.66
CA ALA A 157 8.89 26.28 -1.54
C ALA A 157 9.29 27.66 -2.09
N SER A 158 8.67 28.10 -3.19
CA SER A 158 8.97 29.39 -3.81
C SER A 158 8.49 30.60 -3.00
N GLN A 159 7.46 30.42 -2.17
CA GLN A 159 6.88 31.49 -1.34
C GLN A 159 7.41 31.49 0.10
N GLU A 160 8.04 30.39 0.52
CA GLU A 160 8.54 30.23 1.88
C GLU A 160 9.80 31.07 2.12
N LYS A 161 9.83 31.77 3.26
CA LYS A 161 10.94 32.66 3.64
C LYS A 161 11.98 31.93 4.49
N SER A 162 11.58 30.88 5.21
CA SER A 162 12.49 30.06 6.00
C SER A 162 13.22 29.05 5.13
N ALA A 163 14.56 29.12 5.08
CA ALA A 163 15.40 28.22 4.28
C ALA A 163 15.24 26.74 4.68
N ASP A 164 15.02 26.46 5.96
CA ASP A 164 14.81 25.11 6.46
C ASP A 164 13.47 24.53 5.98
N VAL A 165 12.39 25.33 6.04
CA VAL A 165 11.05 24.91 5.60
C VAL A 165 10.98 24.81 4.07
N GLN A 166 11.63 25.75 3.36
CA GLN A 166 11.78 25.70 1.92
C GLN A 166 12.47 24.41 1.45
N SER A 167 13.53 23.98 2.14
CA SER A 167 14.23 22.72 1.83
C SER A 167 13.34 21.49 2.01
N VAL A 168 12.46 21.49 3.01
CA VAL A 168 11.46 20.43 3.21
C VAL A 168 10.47 20.39 2.05
N PHE A 169 9.95 21.54 1.62
CA PHE A 169 9.03 21.59 0.48
C PHE A 169 9.67 21.14 -0.83
N TYR A 170 10.92 21.51 -1.10
CA TYR A 170 11.65 21.00 -2.28
C TYR A 170 11.85 19.48 -2.23
N PHE A 171 12.17 18.93 -1.06
CA PHE A 171 12.28 17.49 -0.88
C PHE A 171 10.94 16.79 -1.15
N LEU A 172 9.84 17.28 -0.56
CA LEU A 172 8.51 16.73 -0.78
C LEU A 172 8.09 16.83 -2.25
N ALA A 173 8.41 17.92 -2.92
CA ALA A 173 8.18 18.07 -4.35
C ALA A 173 8.92 16.99 -5.16
N GLY A 174 10.21 16.80 -4.92
CA GLY A 174 11.01 15.79 -5.60
C GLY A 174 10.49 14.36 -5.35
N ALA A 175 10.16 14.02 -4.10
CA ALA A 175 9.64 12.71 -3.75
C ALA A 175 8.31 12.40 -4.44
N ASN A 176 7.37 13.36 -4.47
CA ASN A 176 6.10 13.19 -5.16
C ASN A 176 6.24 13.17 -6.69
N ALA A 177 7.19 13.92 -7.26
CA ALA A 177 7.49 13.84 -8.69
C ALA A 177 8.04 12.46 -9.08
N LEU A 178 8.95 11.90 -8.28
CA LEU A 178 9.46 10.54 -8.48
C LEU A 178 8.34 9.50 -8.37
N LEU A 179 7.41 9.66 -7.43
CA LEU A 179 6.22 8.81 -7.33
C LEU A 179 5.34 8.90 -8.58
N ALA A 180 5.07 10.12 -9.05
CA ALA A 180 4.28 10.32 -10.27
C ALA A 180 4.93 9.64 -11.48
N VAL A 181 6.25 9.78 -11.64
CA VAL A 181 7.00 9.10 -12.71
C VAL A 181 6.97 7.58 -12.51
N SER A 182 7.17 7.09 -11.29
CA SER A 182 7.15 5.65 -11.00
C SER A 182 5.81 5.02 -11.30
N TYR A 183 4.68 5.72 -11.09
CA TYR A 183 3.36 5.23 -11.46
C TYR A 183 3.03 5.41 -12.93
N SER A 184 3.84 6.11 -13.73
CA SER A 184 3.57 6.31 -15.16
C SER A 184 3.96 5.11 -16.04
N PHE A 185 4.78 4.19 -15.49
CA PHE A 185 5.20 2.94 -16.10
C PHE A 185 4.55 1.77 -15.35
#